data_AF-A0A6L3AAZ3-F1
#
_entry.id   AF-A0A6L3AAZ3-F1
#
_cell.length_a   1.000
_cell.length_b   1.000
_cell.length_c   1.000
_cell.angle_alpha   90.00
_cell.angle_beta   90.00
_cell.angle_gamma   90.00
#
_symmetry.space_group_name_H-M   'P 1'
#
loop_
_entity.id
_entity.type
_entity.pdbx_description
1 polymer ?
#
loop_
_entity_poly.entity_id
_entity_poly.type
_entity_poly.pdbx_seq_one_letter_code
_entity_poly.pdbx_strand_id
1 'polypeptide(L)'
;VFATSSELARLAVAAGEASEGSVRESMVAPLLRLRDDYLAAAGGIQAIIAGLDSLAAAAFKGQHPAPAAGPAQAAPERPHLKATRVQVEVKGSGFGDLLDFQEKLAALPGIARVSINAIDNERASLIVELESARTPG
;
A
#
# COMPACT_ATOMS: atom_id res chain seq x y z
N VAL A 1 43.90 -41.12 -17.35
CA VAL A 1 42.68 -40.68 -18.06
C VAL A 1 42.48 -39.22 -17.70
N PHE A 2 42.80 -38.30 -18.60
CA PHE A 2 42.66 -36.86 -18.35
C PHE A 2 41.36 -36.38 -19.00
N ALA A 3 40.51 -35.73 -18.22
CA ALA A 3 39.30 -35.09 -18.72
C ALA A 3 39.67 -34.06 -19.79
N THR A 4 38.91 -34.04 -20.89
CA THR A 4 39.12 -33.08 -21.98
C THR A 4 38.78 -31.67 -21.51
N SER A 5 39.38 -30.63 -22.12
CA SER A 5 39.09 -29.23 -21.76
C SER A 5 37.60 -28.87 -21.82
N SER A 6 36.81 -29.58 -22.63
CA SER A 6 35.36 -29.43 -22.73
C SER A 6 34.58 -29.98 -21.51
N GLU A 7 35.10 -31.00 -20.83
CA GLU A 7 34.49 -31.50 -19.58
C GLU A 7 34.73 -30.53 -18.41
N LEU A 8 35.94 -29.97 -18.33
CA LEU A 8 36.28 -28.98 -17.29
C LEU A 8 35.41 -27.72 -17.41
N ALA A 9 35.11 -27.28 -18.63
CA ALA A 9 34.22 -26.15 -18.86
C ALA A 9 32.77 -26.44 -18.41
N ARG A 10 32.27 -27.66 -18.62
CA ARG A 10 30.91 -28.05 -18.19
C ARG A 10 30.78 -28.17 -16.68
N LEU A 11 31.80 -28.69 -16.00
CA LEU A 11 31.86 -28.76 -14.54
C LEU A 11 31.89 -27.37 -13.90
N ALA A 12 32.59 -26.41 -14.51
CA ALA A 12 32.63 -25.03 -14.03
C ALA A 12 31.28 -24.31 -14.18
N VAL A 13 30.56 -24.53 -15.28
CA VAL A 13 29.20 -23.98 -15.48
C VAL A 13 28.21 -24.58 -14.48
N ALA A 14 28.23 -25.91 -14.30
CA ALA A 14 27.35 -26.58 -13.34
C ALA A 14 27.62 -26.14 -11.88
N ALA A 15 28.88 -25.87 -11.53
CA ALA A 15 29.24 -25.33 -10.22
C ALA A 15 28.77 -23.88 -10.02
N GLY A 16 28.76 -23.07 -11.09
CA GLY A 16 28.22 -21.70 -11.08
C GLY A 16 26.71 -21.68 -10.86
N GLU A 17 25.95 -22.49 -11.59
CA GLU A 17 24.49 -22.57 -11.47
C GLU A 17 24.03 -23.12 -10.11
N ALA A 18 24.77 -24.09 -9.54
CA ALA A 18 24.50 -24.60 -8.20
C ALA A 18 24.71 -23.54 -7.10
N SER A 19 25.67 -22.63 -7.29
CA SER A 19 25.95 -21.52 -6.36
C SER A 19 24.85 -20.45 -6.39
N GLU A 20 24.36 -20.07 -7.57
CA GLU A 20 23.24 -19.13 -7.71
C GLU A 20 21.92 -19.70 -7.16
N GLY A 21 21.68 -21.00 -7.32
CA GLY A 21 20.55 -21.69 -6.68
C GLY A 21 20.59 -21.60 -5.15
N SER A 22 21.78 -21.81 -4.57
CA SER A 22 21.98 -21.75 -3.11
C SER A 22 21.77 -20.34 -2.53
N VAL A 23 22.27 -19.30 -3.22
CA VAL A 23 22.04 -17.90 -2.79
C VAL A 23 20.56 -17.55 -2.89
N ARG A 24 19.89 -17.93 -4.00
CA ARG A 24 18.45 -17.67 -4.17
C ARG A 24 17.64 -18.37 -3.07
N GLU A 25 17.90 -19.64 -2.80
CA GLU A 25 17.23 -20.41 -1.72
C GLU A 25 17.47 -19.79 -0.34
N SER A 26 18.68 -19.32 -0.06
CA SER A 26 18.98 -18.64 1.21
C SER A 26 18.24 -17.31 1.41
N MET A 27 17.82 -16.65 0.32
CA MET A 27 17.04 -15.41 0.39
C MET A 27 15.53 -15.63 0.48
N VAL A 28 15.02 -16.77 -0.02
CA VAL A 28 13.56 -17.03 -0.04
C VAL A 28 12.99 -17.10 1.37
N ALA A 29 13.63 -17.84 2.29
CA ALA A 29 13.10 -18.01 3.64
C ALA A 29 12.99 -16.68 4.43
N PRO A 30 14.00 -15.79 4.44
CA PRO A 30 13.87 -14.45 5.01
C PRO A 30 12.76 -13.60 4.38
N LEU A 31 12.59 -13.65 3.06
CA LEU A 31 11.57 -12.87 2.35
C LEU A 31 10.15 -13.35 2.64
N LEU A 32 9.95 -14.66 2.72
CA LEU A 32 8.66 -15.24 3.13
C LEU A 32 8.31 -14.84 4.56
N ARG A 33 9.29 -14.91 5.48
CA ARG A 33 9.12 -14.46 6.85
C ARG A 33 8.74 -12.98 6.93
N LEU A 34 9.44 -12.13 6.20
CA LEU A 34 9.15 -10.70 6.14
C LEU A 34 7.72 -10.45 5.64
N ARG A 35 7.29 -11.13 4.58
CA ARG A 35 5.92 -11.04 4.06
C ARG A 35 4.90 -11.43 5.14
N ASP A 36 5.12 -12.53 5.83
CA ASP A 36 4.20 -13.03 6.84
C ASP A 36 4.12 -12.06 8.05
N ASP A 37 5.26 -11.48 8.46
CA ASP A 37 5.32 -10.43 9.49
C ASP A 37 4.53 -9.17 9.06
N TYR A 38 4.65 -8.74 7.80
CA TYR A 38 3.88 -7.62 7.24
C TYR A 38 2.37 -7.89 7.22
N LEU A 39 1.96 -9.11 6.85
CA LEU A 39 0.55 -9.49 6.84
C LEU A 39 -0.03 -9.51 8.25
N ALA A 40 0.72 -10.00 9.24
CA ALA A 40 0.31 -9.97 10.64
C ALA A 40 0.16 -8.52 11.16
N ALA A 41 1.12 -7.65 10.85
CA ALA A 41 1.06 -6.24 11.21
C ALA A 41 -0.16 -5.54 10.59
N ALA A 42 -0.45 -5.80 9.31
CA ALA A 42 -1.62 -5.25 8.61
C ALA A 42 -2.93 -5.70 9.28
N GLY A 43 -3.03 -6.97 9.67
CA GLY A 43 -4.18 -7.49 10.42
C GLY A 43 -4.36 -6.79 11.77
N GLY A 44 -3.26 -6.54 12.50
CA GLY A 44 -3.29 -5.79 13.76
C GLY A 44 -3.81 -4.37 13.60
N ILE A 45 -3.35 -3.66 12.57
CA ILE A 45 -3.84 -2.29 12.25
C ILE A 45 -5.34 -2.31 11.96
N GLN A 46 -5.83 -3.27 11.16
CA GLN A 46 -7.27 -3.39 10.88
C GLN A 46 -8.10 -3.65 12.14
N ALA A 47 -7.60 -4.48 13.07
CA ALA A 47 -8.26 -4.72 14.35
C ALA A 47 -8.35 -3.45 15.20
N ILE A 48 -7.29 -2.63 15.22
CA ILE A 48 -7.30 -1.33 15.92
C ILE A 48 -8.34 -0.40 15.30
N ILE A 49 -8.38 -0.28 13.98
CA ILE A 49 -9.36 0.56 13.26
C ILE A 49 -10.79 0.11 13.61
N ALA A 50 -11.07 -1.20 13.54
CA ALA A 50 -12.38 -1.74 13.88
C ALA A 50 -12.76 -1.46 15.36
N GLY A 51 -11.80 -1.54 16.28
CA GLY A 51 -12.00 -1.18 17.68
C GLY A 51 -12.34 0.29 17.87
N LEU A 52 -11.64 1.19 17.17
CA LEU A 52 -11.90 2.63 17.20
C LEU A 52 -13.27 2.99 16.60
N ASP A 53 -13.66 2.35 15.49
CA ASP A 53 -14.99 2.53 14.90
C ASP A 53 -16.09 2.08 15.86
N SER A 54 -15.91 0.96 16.55
CA SER A 54 -16.85 0.49 17.57
C SER A 54 -16.96 1.46 18.75
N LEU A 55 -15.85 2.06 19.17
CA LEU A 55 -15.83 3.08 20.23
C LEU A 55 -16.54 4.37 19.78
N ALA A 56 -16.30 4.83 18.55
CA ALA A 56 -16.98 5.98 17.98
C ALA A 56 -18.49 5.72 17.87
N ALA A 57 -18.89 4.56 17.34
CA ALA A 57 -20.30 4.17 17.23
C ALA A 57 -21.00 4.08 18.60
N ALA A 58 -20.26 3.70 19.66
CA ALA A 58 -20.78 3.69 21.03
C ALA A 58 -20.85 5.11 21.63
N ALA A 59 -19.85 5.96 21.38
CA ALA A 59 -19.79 7.33 21.90
C ALA A 59 -20.87 8.24 21.29
N PHE A 60 -21.21 8.05 20.01
CA PHE A 60 -22.22 8.85 19.31
C PHE A 60 -23.67 8.36 19.49
N LYS A 61 -23.89 7.15 20.03
CA LYS A 61 -25.25 6.68 20.39
C LYS A 61 -25.87 7.39 21.60
N GLY A 62 -25.09 8.21 22.34
CA GLY A 62 -25.55 8.97 23.50
C GLY A 62 -25.73 10.48 23.28
N GLN A 63 -25.40 11.02 22.11
CA GLN A 63 -25.49 12.46 21.85
C GLN A 63 -26.77 12.80 21.07
N HIS A 64 -27.70 13.42 21.77
CA HIS A 64 -28.89 14.08 21.24
C HIS A 64 -28.50 15.02 20.08
N PRO A 65 -29.19 15.00 18.92
CA PRO A 65 -28.86 15.91 17.82
C PRO A 65 -29.20 17.34 18.25
N ALA A 66 -28.21 18.24 18.17
CA ALA A 66 -28.44 19.68 18.22
C ALA A 66 -28.79 20.17 16.80
N PRO A 67 -29.73 21.13 16.64
CA PRO A 67 -30.22 21.54 15.33
C PRO A 67 -29.19 22.39 14.57
N ALA A 68 -29.28 22.28 13.25
CA ALA A 68 -28.42 22.86 12.23
C ALA A 68 -28.35 24.40 12.24
N ALA A 69 -27.19 24.94 11.87
CA ALA A 69 -27.03 26.34 11.47
C ALA A 69 -25.99 26.49 10.34
N GLY A 70 -26.49 26.85 9.13
CA GLY A 70 -25.81 27.73 8.18
C GLY A 70 -24.90 27.11 7.10
N PRO A 71 -24.76 27.75 5.92
CA PRO A 71 -24.88 27.04 4.64
C PRO A 71 -23.57 26.95 3.85
N ALA A 72 -23.26 25.78 3.29
CA ALA A 72 -22.31 25.63 2.20
C ALA A 72 -22.85 24.63 1.17
N GLN A 73 -23.30 25.19 0.05
CA GLN A 73 -23.54 24.59 -1.27
C GLN A 73 -23.59 23.06 -1.34
N ALA A 74 -24.82 22.55 -1.47
CA ALA A 74 -25.08 21.23 -2.02
C ALA A 74 -24.60 21.22 -3.49
N ALA A 75 -23.40 20.70 -3.73
CA ALA A 75 -23.03 20.20 -5.04
C ALA A 75 -23.84 18.90 -5.30
N PRO A 76 -24.35 18.69 -6.52
CA PRO A 76 -25.19 17.54 -6.81
C PRO A 76 -24.39 16.25 -6.62
N GLU A 77 -24.80 15.44 -5.63
CA GLU A 77 -24.39 14.05 -5.47
C GLU A 77 -24.71 13.31 -6.76
N ARG A 78 -23.69 13.17 -7.62
CA ARG A 78 -23.68 12.11 -8.61
C ARG A 78 -23.68 10.79 -7.84
N PRO A 79 -24.38 9.75 -8.30
CA PRO A 79 -24.45 8.47 -7.60
C PRO A 79 -23.03 7.92 -7.48
N HIS A 80 -22.43 8.11 -6.30
CA HIS A 80 -21.10 7.65 -6.01
C HIS A 80 -21.20 6.13 -5.84
N LEU A 81 -20.86 5.40 -6.90
CA LEU A 81 -20.14 4.13 -6.74
C LEU A 81 -19.13 4.38 -5.64
N LYS A 82 -19.26 3.69 -4.49
CA LYS A 82 -18.44 3.92 -3.30
C LYS A 82 -16.96 3.74 -3.67
N ALA A 83 -16.32 4.83 -4.09
CA ALA A 83 -14.89 4.88 -4.29
C ALA A 83 -14.28 4.96 -2.90
N THR A 84 -13.55 3.91 -2.51
CA THR A 84 -12.88 3.88 -1.22
C THR A 84 -11.78 4.93 -1.25
N ARG A 85 -11.93 5.97 -0.42
CA ARG A 85 -10.94 7.03 -0.27
C ARG A 85 -10.12 6.78 0.98
N VAL A 86 -8.81 6.83 0.83
CA VAL A 86 -7.85 6.69 1.92
C VAL A 86 -6.99 7.94 1.97
N GLN A 87 -6.89 8.56 3.15
CA GLN A 87 -5.96 9.66 3.38
C GLN A 87 -4.65 9.09 3.93
N VAL A 88 -3.54 9.46 3.32
CA VAL A 88 -2.20 8.97 3.68
C VAL A 88 -1.30 10.17 3.93
N GLU A 89 -0.65 10.19 5.07
CA GLU A 89 0.40 11.17 5.36
C GLU A 89 1.76 10.57 5.06
N VAL A 90 2.58 11.29 4.29
CA VAL A 90 3.92 10.87 3.91
C VAL A 90 4.92 11.97 4.19
N LYS A 91 6.14 11.57 4.56
CA LYS A 91 7.29 12.49 4.70
C LYS A 91 8.33 12.13 3.64
N GLY A 92 8.68 13.11 2.81
CA GLY A 92 9.77 13.02 1.84
C GLY A 92 11.00 13.80 2.30
N SER A 93 12.02 13.83 1.46
CA SER A 93 13.22 14.68 1.61
C SER A 93 13.08 16.03 0.89
N GLY A 94 11.97 16.25 0.20
CA GLY A 94 11.66 17.49 -0.52
C GLY A 94 10.38 17.37 -1.34
N PHE A 95 9.93 18.49 -1.92
CA PHE A 95 8.72 18.54 -2.76
C PHE A 95 8.82 17.64 -4.01
N GLY A 96 10.00 17.57 -4.63
CA GLY A 96 10.24 16.70 -5.79
C GLY A 96 9.98 15.22 -5.48
N ASP A 97 10.53 14.74 -4.36
CA ASP A 97 10.33 13.34 -3.94
C ASP A 97 8.86 13.03 -3.62
N LEU A 98 8.13 14.00 -3.06
CA LEU A 98 6.70 13.85 -2.77
C LEU A 98 5.86 13.79 -4.06
N LEU A 99 6.24 14.55 -5.08
CA LEU A 99 5.61 14.52 -6.39
C LEU A 99 5.90 13.20 -7.12
N ASP A 100 7.17 12.78 -7.16
CA ASP A 100 7.58 11.48 -7.71
C ASP A 100 6.87 10.32 -7.01
N PHE A 101 6.72 10.41 -5.69
CA PHE A 101 5.97 9.44 -4.91
C PHE A 101 4.49 9.42 -5.31
N GLN A 102 3.86 10.59 -5.48
CA GLN A 102 2.48 10.70 -5.93
C GLN A 102 2.28 10.08 -7.32
N GLU A 103 3.20 10.32 -8.26
CA GLU A 103 3.15 9.73 -9.61
C GLU A 103 3.28 8.21 -9.57
N LYS A 104 4.26 7.69 -8.80
CA LYS A 104 4.45 6.25 -8.62
C LYS A 104 3.25 5.59 -7.96
N LEU A 105 2.65 6.26 -6.97
CA LEU A 105 1.45 5.77 -6.29
C LEU A 105 0.25 5.76 -7.25
N ALA A 106 0.09 6.76 -8.10
CA ALA A 106 -0.98 6.80 -9.10
C ALA A 106 -0.83 5.73 -10.19
N ALA A 107 0.38 5.21 -10.42
CA ALA A 107 0.63 4.13 -11.39
C ALA A 107 0.36 2.72 -10.84
N LEU A 108 0.05 2.57 -9.54
CA LEU A 108 -0.20 1.26 -8.96
C LEU A 108 -1.56 0.69 -9.37
N PRO A 109 -1.65 -0.62 -9.64
CA PRO A 109 -2.92 -1.28 -9.96
C PRO A 109 -3.89 -1.19 -8.77
N GLY A 110 -5.16 -0.89 -9.04
CA GLY A 110 -6.19 -0.71 -8.01
C GLY A 110 -6.27 0.70 -7.43
N ILE A 111 -5.41 1.63 -7.86
CA ILE A 111 -5.51 3.05 -7.52
C ILE A 111 -6.16 3.80 -8.69
N ALA A 112 -7.35 4.34 -8.45
CA ALA A 112 -8.08 5.13 -9.44
C ALA A 112 -7.52 6.54 -9.57
N ARG A 113 -7.08 7.13 -8.44
CA ARG A 113 -6.56 8.49 -8.40
C ARG A 113 -5.72 8.75 -7.15
N VAL A 114 -4.74 9.63 -7.27
CA VAL A 114 -4.03 10.22 -6.14
C VAL A 114 -4.07 11.74 -6.27
N SER A 115 -4.34 12.44 -5.19
CA SER A 115 -4.31 13.91 -5.13
C SER A 115 -3.64 14.40 -3.86
N ILE A 116 -2.89 15.49 -3.96
CA ILE A 116 -2.27 16.15 -2.81
C ILE A 116 -3.30 17.10 -2.19
N ASN A 117 -3.55 16.92 -0.90
CA ASN A 117 -4.45 17.76 -0.10
C ASN A 117 -3.70 18.92 0.58
N ALA A 118 -2.52 18.64 1.14
CA ALA A 118 -1.68 19.64 1.80
C ALA A 118 -0.20 19.24 1.74
N ILE A 119 0.70 20.23 1.77
CA ILE A 119 2.14 20.02 1.93
C ILE A 119 2.67 20.99 2.97
N ASP A 120 3.44 20.49 3.93
CA ASP A 120 4.13 21.29 4.94
C ASP A 120 5.53 20.72 5.21
N ASN A 121 6.56 21.52 4.99
CA ASN A 121 7.96 21.24 5.36
C ASN A 121 8.36 19.75 5.20
N GLU A 122 8.30 19.27 3.95
CA GLU A 122 8.64 17.89 3.54
C GLU A 122 7.59 16.81 3.89
N ARG A 123 6.43 17.18 4.40
CA ARG A 123 5.29 16.28 4.62
C ARG A 123 4.18 16.58 3.63
N ALA A 124 3.56 15.55 3.07
CA ALA A 124 2.36 15.69 2.25
C ALA A 124 1.22 14.86 2.82
N SER A 125 0.02 15.43 2.75
CA SER A 125 -1.23 14.71 2.92
C SER A 125 -1.77 14.37 1.54
N LEU A 126 -1.89 13.08 1.24
CA LEU A 126 -2.37 12.53 -0.01
C LEU A 126 -3.76 11.94 0.20
N ILE A 127 -4.66 12.16 -0.75
CA ILE A 127 -5.94 11.46 -0.86
C ILE A 127 -5.79 10.46 -2.00
N VAL A 128 -5.95 9.18 -1.68
CA VAL A 128 -5.88 8.05 -2.60
C VAL A 128 -7.30 7.54 -2.80
N GLU A 129 -7.78 7.55 -4.04
CA GLU A 129 -9.03 6.92 -4.43
C GLU A 129 -8.70 5.55 -5.01
N LEU A 130 -9.30 4.50 -4.46
CA LEU A 130 -9.13 3.13 -4.95
C LEU A 130 -10.18 2.82 -6.04
N GLU A 131 -9.80 1.98 -6.99
CA GLU A 131 -10.74 1.44 -7.96
C GLU A 131 -11.81 0.63 -7.21
N SER A 132 -13.08 1.02 -7.38
CA SER A 132 -14.18 0.23 -6.83
C SER A 132 -14.16 -1.15 -7.48
N ALA A 133 -14.04 -2.20 -6.66
CA ALA A 133 -14.18 -3.57 -7.13
C ALA A 133 -15.53 -3.70 -7.85
N ARG A 134 -15.50 -3.76 -9.17
CA ARG A 134 -16.67 -4.08 -9.98
C ARG A 134 -16.98 -5.53 -9.69
N THR A 135 -17.90 -5.80 -8.77
CA THR A 135 -18.48 -7.12 -8.61
C THR A 135 -19.06 -7.51 -9.98
N PRO A 136 -18.58 -8.58 -10.64
CA PRO A 136 -19.26 -9.07 -11.83
C PRO A 136 -20.64 -9.56 -11.37
N GLY A 137 -21.69 -8.94 -11.92
CA GLY A 137 -23.08 -9.39 -11.77
C GLY A 137 -23.38 -10.56 -12.69
#